data_AF-A0A1H3PZ61-F1
#
_entry.id   AF-A0A1H3PZ61-F1
#
_cell.length_a   1.000
_cell.length_b   1.000
_cell.length_c   1.000
_cell.angle_alpha   90.00
_cell.angle_beta   90.00
_cell.angle_gamma   90.00
#
_symmetry.space_group_name_H-M   'P 1'
#
loop_
_entity.id
_entity.type
_entity.pdbx_description
1 polymer ?
#
loop_
_entity_poly.entity_id
_entity_poly.type
_entity_poly.pdbx_seq_one_letter_code
_entity_poly.pdbx_strand_id
1 'polypeptide(L)'
;MGRFTCNNHQELFQQESSKLGYNRIENRSERIQLIDQLIEEYVNDTGLRPDPRQLERLATSILYEDLQGDRRPDKVAKSRDPILTLAQVKRRHSKEVGSGILEVIGSDGRYYGIDSDRHSGKEMMIINPKKLSLPIQKVNP
;
A
#
# COMPACT_ATOMS: atom_id res chain seq x y z
N MET A 1 -27.72 27.76 14.38
CA MET A 1 -26.94 27.37 15.57
C MET A 1 -25.83 26.48 15.08
N GLY A 2 -24.58 26.90 15.24
CA GLY A 2 -23.41 26.12 14.84
C GLY A 2 -23.25 24.86 15.68
N ARG A 3 -22.65 23.82 15.10
CA ARG A 3 -22.43 22.50 15.69
C ARG A 3 -21.48 22.54 16.90
N PHE A 4 -20.54 23.49 16.94
CA PHE A 4 -19.50 23.60 17.96
C PHE A 4 -19.67 24.81 18.91
N THR A 5 -20.90 25.26 19.13
CA THR A 5 -21.19 26.51 19.88
C THR A 5 -21.21 26.38 21.40
N CYS A 6 -20.99 25.19 21.96
CA CYS A 6 -21.00 24.96 23.41
C CYS A 6 -19.59 24.97 24.01
N ASN A 7 -19.49 25.15 25.33
CA ASN A 7 -18.20 25.12 26.07
C ASN A 7 -17.39 23.82 25.89
N ASN A 8 -18.00 22.77 25.34
CA ASN A 8 -17.37 21.47 25.11
C ASN A 8 -17.05 21.18 23.64
N HIS A 9 -16.74 22.22 22.88
CA HIS A 9 -16.47 22.14 21.44
C HIS A 9 -15.30 21.18 21.09
N GLN A 10 -14.28 21.08 21.95
CA GLN A 10 -13.13 20.20 21.71
C GLN A 10 -13.48 18.70 21.76
N GLU A 11 -14.30 18.28 22.72
CA GLU A 11 -14.73 16.87 22.81
C GLU A 11 -15.68 16.51 21.68
N LEU A 12 -16.56 17.43 21.27
CA LEU A 12 -17.43 17.23 20.10
C LEU A 12 -16.61 17.03 18.82
N PHE A 13 -15.61 17.87 18.60
CA PHE A 13 -14.69 17.70 17.47
C PHE A 13 -13.95 16.36 17.55
N GLN A 14 -13.55 15.92 18.75
CA GLN A 14 -12.94 14.60 18.93
C GLN A 14 -13.88 13.46 18.51
N GLN A 15 -15.16 13.56 18.87
CA GLN A 15 -16.16 12.55 18.51
C GLN A 15 -16.39 12.51 17.00
N GLU A 16 -16.54 13.68 16.35
CA GLU A 16 -16.73 13.78 14.91
C GLU A 16 -15.49 13.33 14.12
N SER A 17 -14.29 13.78 14.52
CA SER A 17 -13.04 13.33 13.89
C SER A 17 -12.83 11.81 14.02
N SER A 18 -13.25 11.21 15.14
CA SER A 18 -13.22 9.75 15.32
C SER A 18 -14.15 9.02 14.33
N LYS A 19 -15.24 9.65 13.88
CA LYS A 19 -16.13 9.10 12.84
C LYS A 19 -15.49 9.12 11.46
N LEU A 20 -14.63 10.11 11.19
CA LEU A 20 -13.84 10.22 9.96
C LEU A 20 -12.48 9.49 10.04
N GLY A 21 -12.26 8.74 11.12
CA GLY A 21 -11.04 7.99 11.36
C GLY A 21 -10.78 6.88 10.34
N TYR A 22 -9.62 6.25 10.49
CA TYR A 22 -9.08 5.22 9.58
C TYR A 22 -10.10 4.21 9.04
N ASN A 23 -10.07 4.01 7.72
CA ASN A 23 -10.80 2.96 7.00
C ASN A 23 -12.33 2.96 7.22
N ARG A 24 -12.91 4.08 7.68
CA ARG A 24 -14.36 4.26 7.78
C ARG A 24 -14.99 4.80 6.50
N ILE A 25 -14.21 5.55 5.72
CA ILE A 25 -14.58 6.05 4.39
C ILE A 25 -13.55 5.49 3.42
N GLU A 26 -14.01 4.65 2.48
CA GLU A 26 -13.12 3.97 1.51
C GLU A 26 -12.53 4.94 0.48
N ASN A 27 -13.27 5.97 0.10
CA ASN A 27 -12.83 6.94 -0.90
C ASN A 27 -12.00 8.06 -0.25
N ARG A 28 -10.71 8.12 -0.59
CA ARG A 28 -9.79 9.16 -0.12
C ARG A 28 -10.29 10.58 -0.39
N SER A 29 -10.82 10.84 -1.58
CA SER A 29 -11.26 12.19 -1.98
C SER A 29 -12.46 12.65 -1.15
N GLU A 30 -13.42 11.75 -0.93
CA GLU A 30 -14.59 12.02 -0.08
C GLU A 30 -14.16 12.26 1.37
N ARG A 31 -13.22 11.48 1.89
CA ARG A 31 -12.70 11.66 3.24
C ARG A 31 -11.99 13.00 3.43
N ILE A 32 -11.19 13.44 2.45
CA ILE A 32 -10.54 14.76 2.48
C ILE A 32 -11.60 15.85 2.55
N GLN A 33 -12.62 15.79 1.68
CA GLN A 33 -13.70 16.79 1.68
C GLN A 33 -14.44 16.85 3.02
N LEU A 34 -14.76 15.71 3.62
CA LEU A 34 -15.44 15.67 4.91
C LEU A 34 -14.56 16.18 6.06
N ILE A 35 -13.25 15.93 6.01
CA ILE A 35 -12.29 16.46 6.99
C ILE A 35 -12.17 17.98 6.84
N ASP A 36 -12.04 18.48 5.62
CA ASP A 36 -11.95 19.92 5.35
C ASP A 36 -13.22 20.64 5.83
N GLN A 37 -14.40 20.11 5.48
CA GLN A 37 -15.69 20.64 5.96
C GLN A 37 -15.77 20.65 7.49
N LEU A 38 -15.36 19.57 8.16
CA LEU A 38 -15.36 19.49 9.62
C LEU A 38 -14.46 20.55 10.27
N ILE A 39 -13.28 20.79 9.69
CA ILE A 39 -12.34 21.80 10.18
C ILE A 39 -12.89 23.20 9.94
N GLU A 40 -13.44 23.48 8.76
CA GLU A 40 -14.06 24.76 8.43
C GLU A 40 -15.25 25.06 9.34
N GLU A 41 -16.15 24.10 9.57
CA GLU A 41 -17.27 24.24 10.50
C GLU A 41 -16.77 24.59 11.91
N TYR A 42 -15.75 23.89 12.41
CA TYR A 42 -15.18 24.15 13.72
C TYR A 42 -14.59 25.56 13.84
N VAL A 43 -13.83 26.00 12.83
CA VAL A 43 -13.23 27.34 12.81
C VAL A 43 -14.31 28.42 12.71
N ASN A 44 -15.35 28.21 11.89
CA ASN A 44 -16.45 29.15 11.74
C ASN A 44 -17.28 29.29 13.02
N ASP A 45 -17.52 28.19 13.73
CA ASP A 45 -18.34 28.18 14.94
C ASP A 45 -17.61 28.71 16.18
N THR A 46 -16.31 28.42 16.30
CA THR A 46 -15.53 28.74 17.51
C THR A 46 -14.59 29.93 17.34
N GLY A 47 -14.18 30.26 16.11
CA GLY A 47 -13.09 31.20 15.81
C GLY A 47 -11.70 30.69 16.19
N LEU A 48 -11.58 29.43 16.64
CA LEU A 48 -10.34 28.83 17.13
C LEU A 48 -9.85 27.70 16.21
N ARG A 49 -8.58 27.33 16.37
CA ARG A 49 -8.02 26.14 15.70
C ARG A 49 -8.32 24.86 16.51
N PRO A 50 -8.63 23.73 15.85
CA PRO A 50 -8.72 22.43 16.51
C PRO A 50 -7.39 22.03 17.17
N ASP A 51 -7.44 21.07 18.11
CA ASP A 51 -6.25 20.53 18.75
C ASP A 51 -5.29 19.93 17.69
N PRO A 52 -4.00 20.35 17.67
CA PRO A 52 -3.00 19.80 16.75
C PRO A 52 -2.93 18.27 16.74
N ARG A 53 -3.11 17.61 17.89
CA ARG A 53 -3.08 16.14 17.98
C ARG A 53 -4.25 15.49 17.23
N GLN A 54 -5.40 16.15 17.19
CA GLN A 54 -6.56 15.68 16.44
C GLN A 54 -6.32 15.85 14.93
N LEU A 55 -5.72 16.97 14.52
CA LEU A 55 -5.32 17.21 13.14
C LEU A 55 -4.29 16.20 12.64
N GLU A 56 -3.29 15.86 13.46
CA GLU A 56 -2.31 14.82 13.14
C GLU A 56 -3.00 13.47 12.86
N ARG A 57 -3.98 13.08 13.69
CA ARG A 57 -4.74 11.84 13.48
C ARG A 57 -5.52 11.83 12.16
N LEU A 58 -6.15 12.96 11.81
CA LEU A 58 -6.86 13.13 10.54
C LEU A 58 -5.90 13.14 9.34
N ALA A 59 -4.75 13.80 9.45
CA ALA A 59 -3.71 13.74 8.42
C ALA A 59 -3.22 12.30 8.19
N THR A 60 -3.04 11.54 9.28
CA THR A 60 -2.63 10.14 9.17
C THR A 60 -3.72 9.29 8.50
N SER A 61 -5.02 9.59 8.72
CA SER A 61 -6.12 8.89 8.05
C SER A 61 -6.20 9.19 6.54
N ILE A 62 -5.83 10.40 6.11
CA ILE A 62 -5.73 10.76 4.68
C ILE A 62 -4.64 9.96 3.96
N LEU A 63 -3.56 9.61 4.67
CA LEU A 63 -2.41 8.87 4.14
C LEU A 63 -2.58 7.34 4.18
N TYR A 64 -3.69 6.84 4.71
CA TYR A 64 -3.89 5.41 4.93
C TYR A 64 -3.71 4.58 3.66
N GLU A 65 -4.34 4.98 2.55
CA GLU A 65 -4.34 4.23 1.30
C GLU A 65 -2.94 4.11 0.71
N ASP A 66 -2.17 5.20 0.77
CA ASP A 66 -0.81 5.24 0.24
C ASP A 66 0.14 4.36 1.07
N LEU A 67 -0.03 4.33 2.39
CA LEU A 67 0.87 3.62 3.31
C LEU A 67 0.51 2.14 3.50
N GLN A 68 -0.78 1.81 3.62
CA GLN A 68 -1.25 0.48 4.03
C GLN A 68 -2.51 -0.02 3.30
N GLY A 69 -3.42 0.89 2.93
CA GLY A 69 -4.76 0.54 2.45
C GLY A 69 -4.80 0.02 1.01
N ASP A 70 -3.94 0.52 0.11
CA ASP A 70 -4.00 0.14 -1.30
C ASP A 70 -3.25 -1.18 -1.57
N ARG A 71 -4.04 -2.24 -1.75
CA ARG A 71 -3.62 -3.64 -1.93
C ARG A 71 -3.46 -4.07 -3.39
N ARG A 72 -3.69 -3.16 -4.36
CA ARG A 72 -3.67 -3.52 -5.78
C ARG A 72 -2.30 -4.08 -6.20
N PRO A 73 -2.23 -5.23 -6.89
CA PRO A 73 -0.97 -5.85 -7.26
C PRO A 73 -0.27 -5.14 -8.44
N ASP A 74 -1.05 -4.46 -9.28
CA ASP A 74 -0.67 -3.87 -10.56
C ASP A 74 -0.35 -2.37 -10.49
N LYS A 75 -0.19 -1.81 -9.28
CA LYS A 75 0.18 -0.39 -9.05
C LYS A 75 1.34 0.08 -9.92
N VAL A 76 2.37 -0.75 -10.03
CA VAL A 76 3.61 -0.41 -10.74
C VAL A 76 3.38 -0.26 -12.24
N ALA A 77 2.43 -1.00 -12.80
CA ALA A 77 2.10 -0.90 -14.22
C ALA A 77 1.11 0.23 -14.53
N LYS A 78 0.26 0.59 -13.57
CA LYS A 78 -0.85 1.53 -13.78
C LYS A 78 -0.59 2.96 -13.28
N SER A 79 0.34 3.15 -12.36
CA SER A 79 0.66 4.47 -11.80
C SER A 79 2.00 4.96 -12.31
N ARG A 80 2.10 6.26 -12.62
CA ARG A 80 3.36 6.92 -12.97
C ARG A 80 4.37 6.83 -11.82
N ASP A 81 3.90 7.07 -10.59
CA ASP A 81 4.70 7.09 -9.37
C ASP A 81 4.03 6.19 -8.31
N PRO A 82 4.27 4.88 -8.33
CA PRO A 82 3.59 3.94 -7.43
C PRO A 82 4.18 3.96 -6.02
N ILE A 83 3.35 4.24 -5.01
CA ILE A 83 3.71 4.03 -3.60
C ILE A 83 3.41 2.57 -3.21
N LEU A 84 4.44 1.88 -2.72
CA LEU A 84 4.37 0.48 -2.32
C LEU A 84 4.28 0.35 -0.81
N THR A 85 3.31 -0.44 -0.35
CA THR A 85 3.20 -0.77 1.07
C THR A 85 4.30 -1.74 1.50
N LEU A 86 4.64 -1.76 2.80
CA LEU A 86 5.64 -2.69 3.34
C LEU A 86 5.31 -4.16 3.02
N ALA A 87 4.03 -4.53 3.03
CA ALA A 87 3.58 -5.87 2.67
C ALA A 87 3.83 -6.17 1.18
N GLN A 88 3.59 -5.20 0.29
CA GLN A 88 3.86 -5.33 -1.15
C GLN A 88 5.36 -5.46 -1.43
N VAL A 89 6.19 -4.67 -0.75
CA VAL A 89 7.66 -4.76 -0.83
C VAL A 89 8.14 -6.14 -0.38
N LYS A 90 7.68 -6.62 0.79
CA LYS A 90 8.00 -7.97 1.28
C LYS A 90 7.59 -9.07 0.29
N ARG A 91 6.41 -8.96 -0.33
CA ARG A 91 5.92 -9.93 -1.32
C ARG A 91 6.75 -9.93 -2.61
N ARG A 92 7.31 -8.78 -3.00
CA ARG A 92 8.24 -8.70 -4.14
C ARG A 92 9.57 -9.34 -3.80
N HIS A 93 10.17 -8.99 -2.67
CA HIS A 93 11.40 -9.62 -2.20
C HIS A 93 11.28 -11.13 -2.02
N SER A 94 10.13 -11.64 -1.57
CA SER A 94 9.93 -13.10 -1.45
C SER A 94 9.90 -13.83 -2.81
N LYS A 95 9.68 -13.11 -3.91
CA LYS A 95 9.67 -13.64 -5.28
C LYS A 95 10.98 -13.38 -6.02
N GLU A 96 11.90 -12.63 -5.42
CA GLU A 96 13.22 -12.42 -6.00
C GLU A 96 14.00 -13.72 -5.96
N VAL A 97 14.57 -14.09 -7.11
CA VAL A 97 15.46 -15.23 -7.25
C VAL A 97 16.89 -14.76 -6.98
N GLY A 98 17.59 -15.46 -6.09
CA GLY A 98 18.99 -15.16 -5.81
C GLY A 98 19.88 -15.41 -7.03
N SER A 99 21.00 -14.68 -7.12
CA SER A 99 21.95 -14.77 -8.24
C SER A 99 22.47 -16.20 -8.49
N GLY A 100 22.51 -17.06 -7.45
CA GLY A 100 22.94 -18.45 -7.58
C GLY A 100 22.07 -19.31 -8.51
N ILE A 101 20.83 -18.89 -8.82
CA ILE A 101 20.03 -19.57 -9.86
C ILE A 101 20.70 -19.48 -11.23
N LEU A 102 21.42 -18.39 -11.53
CA LEU A 102 22.11 -18.22 -12.79
C LEU A 102 23.30 -19.18 -12.94
N GLU A 103 23.95 -19.55 -11.83
CA GLU A 103 25.06 -20.52 -11.80
C GLU A 103 24.56 -21.94 -12.06
N VAL A 104 23.28 -22.18 -11.79
CA VAL A 104 22.64 -23.49 -11.91
C VAL A 104 21.99 -23.68 -13.28
N ILE A 105 21.70 -22.60 -14.00
CA ILE A 105 21.14 -22.66 -15.35
C ILE A 105 22.27 -22.63 -16.37
N GLY A 106 22.40 -23.69 -17.17
CA GLY A 106 23.38 -23.75 -18.25
C GLY A 106 23.07 -22.75 -19.37
N SER A 107 24.06 -22.47 -20.21
CA SER A 107 23.91 -21.60 -21.40
C SER A 107 22.87 -22.09 -22.41
N ASP A 108 22.43 -23.34 -22.29
CA ASP A 108 21.35 -23.96 -23.07
C ASP A 108 19.94 -23.77 -22.45
N GLY A 109 19.86 -23.06 -21.32
CA GLY A 109 18.62 -22.79 -20.59
C GLY A 109 18.14 -23.93 -19.71
N ARG A 110 18.93 -25.00 -19.53
CA ARG A 110 18.57 -26.14 -18.68
C ARG A 110 19.03 -25.93 -17.24
N TYR A 111 18.26 -26.45 -16.28
CA TYR A 111 18.56 -26.40 -14.85
C TYR A 111 19.40 -27.60 -14.43
N TYR A 112 20.54 -27.36 -13.79
CA TYR A 112 21.51 -28.38 -13.35
C TYR A 112 21.68 -28.40 -11.81
N GLY A 113 20.65 -27.96 -11.07
CA GLY A 113 20.74 -27.84 -9.62
C GLY A 113 20.66 -29.19 -8.95
N ILE A 114 21.32 -29.31 -7.80
CA ILE A 114 21.14 -30.47 -6.93
C ILE A 114 19.74 -30.34 -6.32
N ASP A 115 18.84 -31.26 -6.66
CA ASP A 115 17.52 -31.36 -6.05
C ASP A 115 17.69 -31.73 -4.57
N SER A 116 17.61 -30.73 -3.69
CA SER A 116 17.54 -31.00 -2.26
C SER A 116 16.08 -31.15 -1.86
N ASP A 117 15.66 -32.36 -1.51
CA ASP A 117 14.32 -32.70 -0.96
C ASP A 117 14.05 -32.07 0.43
N ARG A 118 14.33 -30.77 0.64
CA ARG A 118 14.21 -30.11 1.93
C ARG A 118 13.26 -28.92 1.85
N HIS A 119 11.97 -29.28 1.93
CA HIS A 119 10.81 -28.41 2.18
C HIS A 119 11.04 -27.40 3.32
N SER A 120 11.76 -26.32 3.04
CA SER A 120 11.92 -25.17 3.93
C SER A 120 11.39 -23.91 3.26
N GLY A 121 10.11 -23.90 2.88
CA GLY A 121 9.25 -22.70 2.76
C GLY A 121 9.68 -21.54 1.84
N LYS A 122 10.83 -21.63 1.18
CA LYS A 122 11.40 -20.73 0.17
C LYS A 122 12.02 -21.56 -0.96
N GLU A 123 11.56 -22.79 -1.12
CA GLU A 123 11.86 -23.58 -2.30
C GLU A 123 11.04 -23.01 -3.44
N MET A 124 11.78 -22.38 -4.36
CA MET A 124 11.58 -22.49 -5.79
C MET A 124 10.10 -22.60 -6.17
N MET A 125 9.49 -21.48 -6.56
CA MET A 125 8.53 -21.60 -7.66
C MET A 125 9.31 -22.20 -8.81
N ILE A 126 9.33 -23.54 -8.87
CA ILE A 126 9.65 -24.30 -10.06
C ILE A 126 8.61 -23.80 -11.03
N ILE A 127 9.01 -22.80 -11.80
CA ILE A 127 8.32 -22.46 -13.01
C ILE A 127 8.38 -23.77 -13.79
N ASN A 128 7.25 -24.47 -13.83
CA ASN A 128 7.15 -25.78 -14.45
C ASN A 128 7.86 -25.69 -15.80
N PRO A 129 8.98 -26.40 -16.01
CA PRO A 129 9.82 -26.18 -17.19
C PRO A 129 9.06 -26.50 -18.48
N LYS A 130 7.95 -27.23 -18.41
CA LYS A 130 7.01 -27.42 -19.53
C LYS A 130 6.26 -26.14 -19.97
N LYS A 131 6.23 -25.10 -19.13
CA LYS A 131 5.56 -23.80 -19.38
C LYS A 131 6.54 -22.67 -19.68
N LEU A 132 7.85 -22.90 -19.52
CA LEU A 132 8.89 -21.93 -19.87
C LEU A 132 9.50 -22.26 -21.24
N SER A 133 8.67 -22.43 -22.27
CA SER A 133 9.14 -22.26 -23.64
C SER A 133 9.36 -20.76 -23.85
N LEU A 134 10.49 -20.23 -23.38
CA LEU A 134 10.95 -18.93 -23.88
C LEU A 134 11.13 -19.12 -25.38
N PRO A 135 10.40 -18.38 -26.25
CA PRO A 135 10.62 -18.49 -27.67
C PRO A 135 12.06 -18.06 -27.91
N ILE A 136 12.89 -19.00 -28.36
CA ILE A 136 14.23 -18.70 -28.86
C ILE A 136 13.99 -17.73 -30.02
N GLN A 137 14.19 -16.43 -29.81
CA GLN A 137 14.31 -15.49 -30.91
C GLN A 137 15.57 -15.91 -31.64
N LYS A 138 15.39 -16.63 -32.76
CA LYS A 138 16.48 -16.91 -33.68
C LYS A 138 17.01 -15.55 -34.14
N VAL A 139 18.19 -15.18 -33.64
CA VAL A 139 18.99 -14.11 -34.24
C VAL A 139 19.47 -14.71 -35.56
N ASN A 140 18.84 -14.29 -36.66
CA ASN A 140 19.32 -14.63 -37.99
C ASN A 140 20.64 -13.87 -38.26
N PRO A 141 21.63 -14.51 -38.90
CA PRO A 141 22.89 -13.88 -39.27
C PRO A 141 22.72 -12.77 -40.31
#